data_AF-Q12LZ3-F1
#
_entry.id   AF-Q12LZ3-F1
#
_cell.length_a   1.000
_cell.length_b   1.000
_cell.length_c   1.000
_cell.angle_alpha   90.00
_cell.angle_beta   90.00
_cell.angle_gamma   90.00
#
_symmetry.space_group_name_H-M   'P 1'
#
loop_
_entity.id
_entity.type
_entity.pdbx_description
1 polymer ?
#
loop_
_entity_poly.entity_id
_entity_poly.type
_entity_poly.pdbx_seq_one_letter_code
_entity_poly.pdbx_strand_id
1 'polypeptide(L)'
;MQLIFSDPYYDTKKWDEAVFSNEIKNSLIQVIDEDLNVHYSNIGHGADCPSILVELFNSIDWKAIAGTSLVGAFLLGEKINKNLDAWTAIGKKVNAIIKKFNPARIDEKAALAWVINDLAEKGQVQGIIELNIQVVPFTSGPCKTKLQLESQPDNLYVISVKLKNNVFVYGLKSNTKLEFLKEFDTFWNEF
;
A
#
# COMPACT_ATOMS: atom_id res chain seq x y z
N MET A 1 3.44 4.02 6.25
CA MET A 1 2.55 3.25 5.36
C MET A 1 1.28 2.97 6.13
N GLN A 2 0.12 3.09 5.51
CA GLN A 2 -1.17 3.07 6.21
C GLN A 2 -2.02 1.88 5.77
N LEU A 3 -2.60 1.18 6.75
CA LEU A 3 -3.53 0.08 6.55
C LEU A 3 -4.76 0.30 7.43
N ILE A 4 -5.95 0.07 6.89
CA ILE A 4 -7.21 0.15 7.64
C ILE A 4 -7.80 -1.24 7.79
N PHE A 5 -8.23 -1.57 9.00
CA PHE A 5 -8.92 -2.80 9.36
C PHE A 5 -10.31 -2.47 9.87
N SER A 6 -11.33 -3.17 9.38
CA SER A 6 -12.68 -3.10 9.94
C SER A 6 -12.75 -3.93 11.22
N ASP A 7 -13.35 -3.40 12.29
CA ASP A 7 -13.51 -4.10 13.57
C ASP A 7 -14.59 -5.19 13.48
N PRO A 8 -14.21 -6.48 13.46
CA PRO A 8 -15.17 -7.57 13.33
C PRO A 8 -15.95 -7.80 14.63
N TYR A 9 -15.52 -7.22 15.76
CA TYR A 9 -16.17 -7.40 17.05
C TYR A 9 -17.30 -6.42 17.29
N TYR A 10 -17.48 -5.39 16.45
CA TYR A 10 -18.45 -4.32 16.65
C TYR A 10 -19.87 -4.78 16.99
N ASP A 11 -20.40 -5.73 16.23
CA ASP A 11 -21.74 -6.26 16.44
C ASP A 11 -21.79 -7.43 17.45
N THR A 12 -20.69 -7.71 18.13
CA THR A 12 -20.58 -8.84 19.05
C THR A 12 -20.68 -8.41 20.51
N LYS A 13 -21.10 -9.33 21.38
CA LYS A 13 -21.13 -9.12 22.83
C LYS A 13 -19.74 -8.89 23.47
N LYS A 14 -18.66 -9.08 22.70
CA LYS A 14 -17.28 -8.89 23.13
C LYS A 14 -16.74 -7.52 22.72
N TRP A 15 -17.57 -6.65 22.16
CA TRP A 15 -17.11 -5.35 21.70
C TRP A 15 -16.65 -4.46 22.86
N ASP A 16 -15.38 -4.10 22.80
CA ASP A 16 -14.74 -3.04 23.56
C ASP A 16 -13.70 -2.44 22.61
N GLU A 17 -13.74 -1.12 22.43
CA GLU A 17 -12.87 -0.34 21.54
C GLU A 17 -11.41 -0.83 21.61
N ALA A 18 -10.92 -1.04 22.84
CA ALA A 18 -9.51 -1.35 23.09
C ALA A 18 -9.13 -2.80 22.74
N VAL A 19 -10.08 -3.74 22.70
CA VAL A 19 -9.78 -5.18 22.54
C VAL A 19 -9.23 -5.45 21.14
N PHE A 20 -9.97 -5.05 20.11
CA PHE A 20 -9.54 -5.26 18.72
C PHE A 20 -8.25 -4.50 18.41
N SER A 21 -8.13 -3.25 18.88
CA SER A 21 -6.94 -2.42 18.74
C SER A 21 -5.70 -3.07 19.34
N ASN A 22 -5.81 -3.59 20.56
CA ASN A 22 -4.72 -4.29 21.23
C ASN A 22 -4.37 -5.63 20.56
N GLU A 23 -5.36 -6.40 20.10
CA GLU A 23 -5.12 -7.66 19.39
C GLU A 23 -4.38 -7.43 18.06
N ILE A 24 -4.82 -6.46 17.26
CA ILE A 24 -4.17 -6.07 16.00
C ILE A 24 -2.75 -5.56 16.29
N LYS A 25 -2.59 -4.66 17.27
CA LYS A 25 -1.27 -4.14 17.68
C LYS A 25 -0.33 -5.27 18.06
N ASN A 26 -0.75 -6.15 18.98
CA ASN A 26 0.08 -7.27 19.43
C ASN A 26 0.43 -8.22 18.27
N SER A 27 -0.52 -8.48 17.38
CA SER A 27 -0.32 -9.35 16.23
C SER A 27 0.62 -8.77 15.18
N LEU A 28 0.66 -7.44 15.03
CA LEU A 28 1.52 -6.74 14.07
C LEU A 28 2.92 -6.44 14.63
N ILE A 29 3.04 -6.06 15.92
CA ILE A 29 4.34 -5.90 16.61
C ILE A 29 5.16 -7.18 16.48
N GLN A 30 4.54 -8.33 16.75
CA GLN A 30 5.21 -9.63 16.69
C GLN A 30 5.77 -9.97 15.30
N VAL A 31 5.26 -9.34 14.24
CA VAL A 31 5.57 -9.72 12.86
C VAL A 31 6.48 -8.70 12.17
N ILE A 32 6.46 -7.40 12.55
CA ILE A 32 6.86 -6.35 11.59
C ILE A 32 7.63 -5.16 12.16
N ASP A 33 7.02 -4.42 13.08
CA ASP A 33 7.46 -3.08 13.48
C ASP A 33 7.06 -2.80 14.93
N GLU A 34 8.05 -2.51 15.78
CA GLU A 34 7.86 -2.21 17.20
C GLU A 34 7.28 -0.79 17.40
N ASP A 35 7.49 0.12 16.43
CA ASP A 35 7.11 1.53 16.49
C ASP A 35 5.76 1.80 15.79
N LEU A 36 4.87 0.80 15.77
CA LEU A 36 3.59 0.93 15.10
C LEU A 36 2.65 1.86 15.87
N ASN A 37 1.96 2.73 15.12
CA ASN A 37 0.93 3.61 15.65
C ASN A 37 -0.45 3.12 15.23
N VAL A 38 -1.39 3.10 16.18
CA VAL A 38 -2.77 2.65 15.97
C VAL A 38 -3.72 3.79 16.32
N HIS A 39 -4.68 4.03 15.45
CA HIS A 39 -5.68 5.09 15.60
C HIS A 39 -7.07 4.55 15.26
N TYR A 40 -8.08 4.99 16.01
CA TYR A 40 -9.46 4.81 15.57
C TYR A 40 -9.74 5.73 14.41
N SER A 41 -10.40 5.18 13.41
CA SER A 41 -10.61 5.84 12.14
C SER A 41 -12.07 5.81 11.74
N ASN A 42 -12.52 6.92 11.15
CA ASN A 42 -13.84 7.04 10.55
C ASN A 42 -13.69 7.15 9.03
N ILE A 43 -14.07 6.09 8.33
CA ILE A 43 -13.87 5.98 6.88
C ILE A 43 -15.10 6.37 6.04
N GLY A 44 -16.18 6.89 6.63
CA GLY A 44 -17.35 7.26 5.83
C GLY A 44 -18.65 7.51 6.61
N HIS A 45 -19.61 8.17 5.95
CA HIS A 45 -20.99 8.26 6.44
C HIS A 45 -21.69 6.90 6.23
N GLY A 46 -22.27 6.34 7.28
CA GLY A 46 -22.82 4.97 7.28
C GLY A 46 -21.80 3.88 7.64
N ALA A 47 -20.69 4.25 8.28
CA ALA A 47 -19.77 3.27 8.88
C ALA A 47 -20.47 2.56 10.05
N ASP A 48 -21.25 1.53 9.73
CA ASP A 48 -21.82 0.58 10.68
C ASP A 48 -20.74 -0.36 11.26
N CYS A 49 -19.47 -0.09 11.00
CA CYS A 49 -18.32 -0.86 11.47
C CYS A 49 -17.15 0.09 11.75
N PRO A 50 -16.72 0.24 13.02
CA PRO A 50 -15.51 0.96 13.39
C PRO A 50 -14.32 0.45 12.62
N SER A 51 -13.38 1.36 12.37
CA SER A 51 -12.17 1.03 11.64
C SER A 51 -10.94 1.42 12.43
N ILE A 52 -9.91 0.59 12.32
CA ILE A 52 -8.62 0.80 12.94
C ILE A 52 -7.62 1.11 11.83
N LEU A 53 -7.04 2.30 11.90
CA LEU A 53 -5.92 2.69 11.06
C LEU A 53 -4.61 2.34 11.77
N VAL A 54 -3.77 1.59 11.09
CA VAL A 54 -2.43 1.24 11.55
C VAL A 54 -1.40 1.87 10.63
N GLU A 55 -0.46 2.61 11.22
CA GLU A 55 0.69 3.17 10.53
C GLU A 55 1.92 2.30 10.77
N LEU A 56 2.39 1.66 9.70
CA LEU A 56 3.55 0.77 9.67
C LEU A 56 4.73 1.42 8.97
N PHE A 57 5.95 1.01 9.36
CA PHE A 57 7.20 1.46 8.76
C PHE A 57 7.34 2.99 8.77
N ASN A 58 6.97 3.61 9.89
CA ASN A 58 7.01 5.06 10.06
C ASN A 58 8.44 5.60 10.12
N SER A 59 9.38 4.75 10.55
CA SER A 59 10.82 5.04 10.54
C SER A 59 11.42 5.15 9.13
N ILE A 60 10.73 4.62 8.11
CA ILE A 60 11.18 4.72 6.72
C ILE A 60 10.86 6.12 6.19
N ASP A 61 11.88 6.86 5.75
CA ASP A 61 11.69 8.13 5.06
C ASP A 61 11.17 7.90 3.63
N TRP A 62 9.87 7.65 3.56
CA TRP A 62 9.16 7.48 2.30
C TRP A 62 9.26 8.71 1.39
N LYS A 63 9.62 9.90 1.89
CA LYS A 63 9.82 11.10 1.04
C LYS A 63 11.22 11.14 0.44
N ALA A 64 12.24 10.71 1.20
CA ALA A 64 13.58 10.51 0.65
C ALA A 64 13.58 9.39 -0.39
N ILE A 65 12.75 8.37 -0.21
CA ILE A 65 12.62 7.26 -1.16
C ILE A 65 11.73 7.67 -2.35
N ALA A 66 10.51 8.14 -2.08
CA ALA A 66 9.60 8.70 -3.07
C ALA A 66 9.91 10.18 -3.29
N GLY A 67 10.91 10.45 -4.12
CA GLY A 67 11.37 11.81 -4.41
C GLY A 67 10.20 12.73 -4.75
N THR A 68 9.91 13.66 -3.84
CA THR A 68 9.02 14.82 -3.98
C THR A 68 7.74 14.59 -4.76
N SER A 69 6.71 14.15 -4.03
CA SER A 69 5.31 14.39 -4.36
C SER A 69 5.09 15.85 -4.77
N LEU A 70 4.72 16.11 -6.02
CA LEU A 70 3.53 16.93 -6.35
C LEU A 70 3.28 17.10 -7.85
N VAL A 71 4.25 16.95 -8.75
CA VAL A 71 4.00 16.98 -10.20
C VAL A 71 5.08 16.16 -10.92
N GLY A 72 4.68 15.08 -11.59
CA GLY A 72 5.53 14.41 -12.58
C GLY A 72 6.42 13.28 -12.04
N ALA A 73 6.34 12.16 -12.76
CA ALA A 73 7.17 10.97 -12.76
C ALA A 73 8.69 11.21 -12.61
N PHE A 74 9.48 10.15 -12.30
CA PHE A 74 10.62 9.71 -13.13
C PHE A 74 11.74 8.87 -12.49
N LEU A 75 11.94 8.80 -11.15
CA LEU A 75 13.21 8.22 -10.61
C LEU A 75 13.10 7.19 -9.48
N LEU A 76 11.94 6.56 -9.27
CA LEU A 76 11.86 5.51 -8.23
C LEU A 76 12.63 4.25 -8.61
N GLY A 77 12.76 3.93 -9.90
CA GLY A 77 13.42 2.70 -10.37
C GLY A 77 14.88 2.60 -9.93
N GLU A 78 15.67 3.67 -10.13
CA GLU A 78 17.08 3.67 -9.72
C GLU A 78 17.25 3.50 -8.20
N LYS A 79 16.40 4.16 -7.39
CA LYS A 79 16.42 4.02 -5.93
C LYS A 79 15.99 2.63 -5.48
N ILE A 80 15.03 2.03 -6.17
CA ILE A 80 14.62 0.64 -5.91
C ILE A 80 15.78 -0.30 -6.22
N ASN A 81 16.41 -0.21 -7.39
CA ASN A 81 17.56 -1.05 -7.72
C ASN A 81 18.72 -0.87 -6.72
N LYS A 82 19.00 0.36 -6.27
CA LYS A 82 20.03 0.64 -5.25
C LYS A 82 19.71 0.04 -3.87
N ASN A 83 18.44 -0.15 -3.54
CA ASN A 83 17.97 -0.65 -2.25
C ASN A 83 17.07 -1.88 -2.39
N LEU A 84 17.38 -2.73 -3.37
CA LEU A 84 16.48 -3.78 -3.85
C LEU A 84 16.08 -4.76 -2.74
N ASP A 85 17.05 -5.15 -1.92
CA ASP A 85 16.84 -6.10 -0.84
C ASP A 85 15.89 -5.54 0.22
N ALA A 86 16.05 -4.26 0.57
CA ALA A 86 15.17 -3.58 1.53
C ALA A 86 13.73 -3.51 0.99
N TRP A 87 13.58 -3.13 -0.28
CA TRP A 87 12.28 -3.08 -0.93
C TRP A 87 11.59 -4.43 -1.05
N THR A 88 12.34 -5.47 -1.41
CA THR A 88 11.83 -6.84 -1.47
C THR A 88 11.44 -7.33 -0.07
N ALA A 89 12.22 -7.00 0.96
CA ALA A 89 11.88 -7.34 2.35
C ALA A 89 10.61 -6.64 2.83
N ILE A 90 10.45 -5.34 2.55
CA ILE A 90 9.24 -4.58 2.87
C ILE A 90 8.04 -5.17 2.12
N GLY A 91 8.18 -5.41 0.82
CA GLY A 91 7.15 -6.02 -0.02
C GLY A 91 6.67 -7.37 0.51
N LYS A 92 7.60 -8.25 0.90
CA LYS A 92 7.27 -9.55 1.52
C LYS A 92 6.50 -9.38 2.82
N LYS A 93 6.94 -8.48 3.70
CA LYS A 93 6.25 -8.20 4.98
C LYS A 93 4.83 -7.68 4.72
N VAL A 94 4.66 -6.73 3.80
CA VAL A 94 3.35 -6.17 3.43
C VAL A 94 2.43 -7.25 2.84
N ASN A 95 2.92 -8.06 1.91
CA ASN A 95 2.14 -9.15 1.32
C ASN A 95 1.70 -10.17 2.37
N ALA A 96 2.57 -10.48 3.36
CA ALA A 96 2.22 -11.35 4.47
C ALA A 96 1.09 -10.76 5.34
N ILE A 97 1.11 -9.45 5.62
CA ILE A 97 0.02 -8.77 6.35
C ILE A 97 -1.28 -8.87 5.56
N ILE A 98 -1.24 -8.51 4.28
CA ILE A 98 -2.43 -8.48 3.44
C ILE A 98 -3.06 -9.87 3.38
N LYS A 99 -2.25 -10.92 3.18
CA LYS A 99 -2.73 -12.30 3.17
C LYS A 99 -3.26 -12.78 4.53
N LYS A 100 -2.60 -12.40 5.63
CA LYS A 100 -2.94 -12.90 6.98
C LYS A 100 -4.11 -12.17 7.62
N PHE A 101 -4.16 -10.84 7.48
CA PHE A 101 -5.08 -9.97 8.20
C PHE A 101 -6.11 -9.29 7.30
N ASN A 102 -5.94 -9.35 5.98
CA ASN A 102 -6.90 -8.84 4.99
C ASN A 102 -7.41 -7.41 5.32
N PRO A 103 -6.52 -6.40 5.33
CA PRO A 103 -6.90 -5.03 5.61
C PRO A 103 -8.00 -4.58 4.64
N ALA A 104 -8.98 -3.86 5.15
CA ALA A 104 -10.06 -3.29 4.38
C ALA A 104 -9.55 -2.25 3.37
N ARG A 105 -8.55 -1.43 3.74
CA ARG A 105 -7.89 -0.48 2.84
C ARG A 105 -6.38 -0.41 3.04
N ILE A 106 -5.64 -0.05 1.99
CA ILE A 106 -4.19 0.18 1.98
C ILE A 106 -3.86 1.49 1.25
N ASP A 107 -2.78 2.16 1.64
CA ASP A 107 -2.26 3.37 0.97
C ASP A 107 -1.41 3.05 -0.27
N GLU A 108 -0.97 4.09 -0.98
CA GLU A 108 -0.15 3.96 -2.18
C GLU A 108 1.24 3.38 -1.89
N LYS A 109 1.75 3.53 -0.66
CA LYS A 109 3.04 2.96 -0.24
C LYS A 109 2.92 1.44 -0.09
N ALA A 110 1.84 0.98 0.53
CA ALA A 110 1.51 -0.44 0.61
C ALA A 110 1.24 -1.04 -0.78
N ALA A 111 0.51 -0.32 -1.63
CA ALA A 111 0.28 -0.73 -3.02
C ALA A 111 1.59 -0.87 -3.81
N LEU A 112 2.50 0.09 -3.66
CA LEU A 112 3.83 0.06 -4.26
C LEU A 112 4.65 -1.15 -3.77
N ALA A 113 4.70 -1.36 -2.45
CA ALA A 113 5.41 -2.49 -1.86
C ALA A 113 4.83 -3.84 -2.35
N TRP A 114 3.51 -3.91 -2.53
CA TRP A 114 2.84 -5.08 -3.09
C TRP A 114 3.27 -5.34 -4.55
N VAL A 115 3.29 -4.32 -5.41
CA VAL A 115 3.73 -4.46 -6.82
C VAL A 115 5.19 -4.87 -6.90
N ILE A 116 6.07 -4.27 -6.08
CA ILE A 116 7.48 -4.66 -6.02
C ILE A 116 7.62 -6.13 -5.61
N ASN A 117 6.83 -6.59 -4.64
CA ASN A 117 6.84 -7.99 -4.24
C ASN A 117 6.38 -8.92 -5.37
N ASP A 118 5.30 -8.59 -6.08
CA ASP A 118 4.83 -9.36 -7.24
C ASP A 118 5.92 -9.46 -8.34
N LEU A 119 6.60 -8.36 -8.66
CA LEU A 119 7.73 -8.37 -9.59
C LEU A 119 8.92 -9.18 -9.07
N ALA A 120 9.19 -9.14 -7.77
CA ALA A 120 10.26 -9.93 -7.16
C ALA A 120 9.96 -11.42 -7.22
N GLU A 121 8.71 -11.83 -6.96
CA GLU A 121 8.26 -13.22 -7.10
C GLU A 121 8.37 -13.72 -8.56
N LYS A 122 8.24 -12.82 -9.54
CA LYS A 122 8.45 -13.10 -10.98
C LYS A 122 9.90 -13.01 -11.43
N GLY A 123 10.84 -12.66 -10.56
CA GLY A 123 12.25 -12.46 -10.92
C GLY A 123 12.52 -11.21 -11.78
N GLN A 124 11.58 -10.27 -11.82
CA GLN A 124 11.60 -9.08 -12.69
C GLN A 124 11.93 -7.78 -11.93
N VAL A 125 12.11 -7.85 -10.60
CA VAL A 125 12.41 -6.67 -9.78
C VAL A 125 13.79 -6.09 -10.05
N GLN A 126 14.73 -6.91 -10.55
CA GLN A 126 16.03 -6.43 -10.99
C GLN A 126 15.89 -5.74 -12.36
N GLY A 127 16.40 -4.51 -12.47
CA GLY A 127 16.37 -3.78 -13.73
C GLY A 127 15.14 -2.89 -13.90
N ILE A 128 14.48 -2.51 -12.80
CA ILE A 128 13.47 -1.44 -12.81
C ILE A 128 14.16 -0.13 -13.18
N ILE A 129 13.96 0.33 -14.41
CA ILE A 129 14.52 1.60 -14.89
C ILE A 129 13.70 2.74 -14.30
N GLU A 130 12.38 2.60 -14.35
CA GLU A 130 11.45 3.64 -13.94
C GLU A 130 10.26 3.01 -13.24
N LEU A 131 9.79 3.65 -12.18
CA LEU A 131 8.54 3.30 -11.54
C LEU A 131 7.79 4.58 -11.24
N ASN A 132 6.53 4.62 -11.65
CA ASN A 132 5.63 5.73 -11.38
C ASN A 132 4.34 5.23 -10.74
N ILE A 133 3.76 6.06 -9.91
CA ILE A 133 2.48 5.82 -9.28
C ILE A 133 1.60 7.05 -9.49
N GLN A 134 0.40 6.79 -10.01
CA GLN A 134 -0.65 7.78 -10.11
C GLN A 134 -1.78 7.36 -9.16
N VAL A 135 -2.15 8.26 -8.26
CA VAL A 135 -3.28 8.06 -7.34
C VAL A 135 -4.50 8.71 -7.98
N VAL A 136 -5.53 7.90 -8.22
CA VAL A 136 -6.82 8.35 -8.74
C VAL A 136 -7.86 8.23 -7.62
N PRO A 137 -8.22 9.34 -6.94
CA PRO A 137 -9.21 9.31 -5.88
C PRO A 137 -10.61 9.15 -6.46
N PHE A 138 -11.42 8.25 -5.89
CA PHE A 138 -12.83 8.12 -6.27
C PHE A 138 -13.71 9.11 -5.52
N THR A 139 -13.51 9.18 -4.20
CA THR A 139 -14.28 10.05 -3.32
C THR A 139 -13.36 10.62 -2.24
N SER A 140 -13.49 11.91 -1.99
CA SER A 140 -12.92 12.51 -0.79
C SER A 140 -13.67 11.96 0.43
N GLY A 141 -12.92 11.44 1.40
CA GLY A 141 -13.44 11.03 2.69
C GLY A 141 -14.03 12.20 3.47
N PRO A 142 -14.93 11.93 4.43
CA PRO A 142 -15.63 12.98 5.17
C PRO A 142 -14.73 13.74 6.16
N CYS A 143 -13.56 13.20 6.49
CA CYS A 143 -12.71 13.68 7.56
C CYS A 143 -11.53 14.53 7.05
N LYS A 144 -11.39 15.75 7.58
CA LYS A 144 -10.23 16.63 7.33
C LYS A 144 -9.09 16.24 8.26
N THR A 145 -8.35 15.19 7.92
CA THR A 145 -7.22 14.70 8.73
C THR A 145 -5.94 14.72 7.90
N LYS A 146 -4.79 14.65 8.58
CA LYS A 146 -3.47 14.54 7.91
C LYS A 146 -3.19 13.12 7.45
N LEU A 147 -4.02 12.15 7.85
CA LEU A 147 -3.88 10.75 7.52
C LEU A 147 -4.60 10.49 6.19
N GLN A 148 -3.87 9.90 5.26
CA GLN A 148 -4.27 9.85 3.86
C GLN A 148 -5.47 8.94 3.64
N LEU A 149 -5.47 7.76 4.25
CA LEU A 149 -6.60 6.84 4.12
C LEU A 149 -7.87 7.30 4.85
N GLU A 150 -7.78 8.19 5.83
CA GLU A 150 -8.98 8.76 6.44
C GLU A 150 -9.59 9.85 5.56
N SER A 151 -8.74 10.67 4.96
CA SER A 151 -9.16 11.77 4.09
C SER A 151 -9.54 11.30 2.68
N GLN A 152 -8.99 10.18 2.21
CA GLN A 152 -9.26 9.56 0.91
C GLN A 152 -9.16 8.02 1.01
N PRO A 153 -10.18 7.34 1.56
CA PRO A 153 -10.14 5.90 1.79
C PRO A 153 -10.20 5.07 0.51
N ASP A 154 -10.88 5.59 -0.52
CA ASP A 154 -11.16 4.87 -1.76
C ASP A 154 -10.39 5.48 -2.95
N ASN A 155 -9.27 4.85 -3.28
CA ASN A 155 -8.43 5.21 -4.44
C ASN A 155 -8.21 4.02 -5.38
N LEU A 156 -7.86 4.33 -6.62
CA LEU A 156 -7.15 3.45 -7.55
C LEU A 156 -5.70 3.90 -7.68
N TYR A 157 -4.78 2.98 -7.45
CA TYR A 157 -3.34 3.16 -7.65
C TYR A 157 -2.97 2.59 -9.02
N VAL A 158 -2.64 3.48 -9.96
CA VAL A 158 -2.10 3.09 -11.27
C VAL A 158 -0.58 3.13 -11.17
N ILE A 159 0.05 1.95 -11.16
CA ILE A 159 1.49 1.80 -10.97
C ILE A 159 2.09 1.31 -12.28
N SER A 160 2.89 2.16 -12.93
CA SER A 160 3.64 1.79 -14.13
C SER A 160 5.08 1.45 -13.78
N VAL A 161 5.56 0.29 -14.19
CA VAL A 161 6.94 -0.16 -13.98
C VAL A 161 7.59 -0.42 -15.32
N LYS A 162 8.61 0.36 -15.65
CA LYS A 162 9.41 0.19 -16.86
C LYS A 162 10.65 -0.61 -16.53
N LEU A 163 10.76 -1.78 -17.15
CA LEU A 163 11.98 -2.56 -17.22
C LEU A 163 12.71 -2.25 -18.53
N LYS A 164 13.83 -2.94 -18.76
CA LYS A 164 14.61 -2.79 -20.00
C LYS A 164 13.81 -3.11 -21.26
N ASN A 165 13.02 -4.18 -21.22
CA ASN A 165 12.34 -4.71 -22.40
C ASN A 165 10.82 -4.58 -22.32
N ASN A 166 10.25 -4.39 -21.12
CA ASN A 166 8.82 -4.54 -20.86
C ASN A 166 8.34 -3.38 -19.98
N VAL A 167 7.07 -3.01 -20.13
CA VAL A 167 6.36 -2.08 -19.25
C VAL A 167 5.18 -2.80 -18.63
N PHE A 168 5.14 -2.83 -17.30
CA PHE A 168 3.99 -3.32 -16.55
C PHE A 168 3.14 -2.16 -16.10
N VAL A 169 1.82 -2.29 -16.22
CA VAL A 169 0.87 -1.32 -15.70
C VAL A 169 -0.14 -2.05 -14.81
N TYR A 170 -0.08 -1.76 -13.53
CA TYR A 170 -0.96 -2.31 -12.49
C TYR A 170 -2.04 -1.29 -12.17
N GLY A 171 -3.29 -1.74 -12.04
CA GLY A 171 -4.38 -1.00 -11.44
C GLY A 171 -4.82 -1.69 -10.16
N LEU A 172 -4.40 -1.18 -9.00
CA LEU A 172 -4.72 -1.75 -7.69
C LEU A 172 -5.63 -0.80 -6.92
N LYS A 173 -6.80 -1.28 -6.49
CA LYS A 173 -7.67 -0.49 -5.61
C LYS A 173 -7.15 -0.52 -4.18
N SER A 174 -7.45 0.54 -3.45
CA SER A 174 -7.24 0.67 -2.00
C SER A 174 -7.76 -0.53 -1.21
N ASN A 175 -8.84 -1.18 -1.63
CA ASN A 175 -9.34 -2.42 -1.01
C ASN A 175 -8.56 -3.70 -1.40
N THR A 176 -7.33 -3.56 -1.86
CA THR A 176 -6.42 -4.64 -2.30
C THR A 176 -6.85 -5.41 -3.56
N LYS A 177 -7.96 -5.04 -4.21
CA LYS A 177 -8.39 -5.68 -5.46
C LYS A 177 -7.55 -5.21 -6.65
N LEU A 178 -6.92 -6.15 -7.34
CA LEU A 178 -6.28 -5.90 -8.63
C LEU A 178 -7.36 -5.81 -9.72
N GLU A 179 -7.55 -4.62 -10.30
CA GLU A 179 -8.53 -4.38 -11.37
C GLU A 179 -7.96 -4.72 -12.74
N PHE A 180 -6.69 -4.42 -12.96
CA PHE A 180 -6.01 -4.80 -14.18
C PHE A 180 -4.50 -4.96 -13.98
N LEU A 181 -3.92 -5.81 -14.81
CA LEU A 181 -2.49 -5.92 -15.05
C LEU A 181 -2.31 -6.00 -16.56
N LYS A 182 -1.50 -5.11 -17.11
CA LYS A 182 -1.11 -5.11 -18.53
C LYS A 182 0.40 -5.12 -18.63
N GLU A 183 0.89 -5.88 -19.59
CA GLU A 183 2.30 -5.97 -19.95
C GLU A 183 2.41 -5.54 -21.41
N PHE A 184 3.39 -4.68 -21.69
CA PHE A 184 3.67 -4.17 -23.02
C PHE A 184 5.15 -4.35 -23.30
N ASP A 185 5.49 -4.81 -24.50
CA ASP A 185 6.85 -4.76 -24.97
C ASP A 185 7.26 -3.32 -25.26
N THR A 186 8.52 -3.00 -24.99
CA THR A 186 9.12 -1.70 -25.30
C THR A 186 9.64 -1.62 -26.73
N PHE A 187 9.62 -2.73 -27.47
CA PHE A 187 10.06 -2.78 -28.85
C PHE A 187 8.99 -2.20 -29.76
N TRP A 188 9.39 -1.25 -30.61
CA TRP A 188 8.49 -0.59 -31.56
C TRP A 188 8.22 -1.44 -32.82
N ASN A 189 9.07 -2.45 -33.09
CA ASN A 189 9.05 -3.22 -34.33
C ASN A 189 9.02 -4.73 -34.04
N GLU A 190 7.94 -5.40 -34.42
CA GLU A 190 7.93 -6.84 -34.66
C GLU A 190 8.33 -7.07 -36.13
N PHE A 191 9.47 -7.72 -36.37
CA PHE A 191 9.85 -8.22 -37.70
C PHE A 191 9.66 -9.73 -37.76
#